data_AF-A0A3M4K049-F1
#
_entry.id   AF-A0A3M4K049-F1
#
_cell.length_a   1.000
_cell.length_b   1.000
_cell.length_c   1.000
_cell.angle_alpha   90.00
_cell.angle_beta   90.00
_cell.angle_gamma   90.00
#
_symmetry.space_group_name_H-M   'P 1'
#
loop_
_entity.id
_entity.type
_entity.pdbx_description
1 polymer ?
#
loop_
_entity_poly.entity_id
_entity_poly.type
_entity_poly.pdbx_seq_one_letter_code
_entity_poly.pdbx_strand_id
1 'polypeptide(L)'
;MKKSHGPAFRVAQMDLAICPACRGRAMIKGVFHEMTCVQCNASGWVAAETGEPLPLEVLVTQLSMRLQAAERQIEQLKRPARMTGPAVIYNQNNRRGAGGSNYTGD
;
A
#
# COMPACT_ATOMS: atom_id res chain seq x y z
N MET A 1 -6.41 42.51 -9.46
CA MET A 1 -5.24 41.83 -8.87
C MET A 1 -5.56 40.34 -8.76
N LYS A 2 -4.92 39.47 -9.56
CA LYS A 2 -5.14 38.02 -9.48
C LYS A 2 -4.52 37.52 -8.17
N LYS A 3 -5.33 36.96 -7.27
CA LYS A 3 -4.84 36.32 -6.05
C LYS A 3 -4.06 35.08 -6.48
N SER A 4 -2.74 35.14 -6.40
CA SER A 4 -1.89 33.97 -6.57
C SER A 4 -2.05 33.13 -5.31
N HIS A 5 -2.77 32.01 -5.41
CA HIS A 5 -2.82 31.04 -4.33
C HIS A 5 -1.41 30.47 -4.14
N GLY A 6 -0.94 30.41 -2.89
CA GLY A 6 0.34 29.79 -2.55
C GLY A 6 0.37 28.31 -2.94
N PRO A 7 1.54 27.64 -2.83
CA PRO A 7 1.66 26.22 -3.15
C PRO A 7 0.62 25.42 -2.37
N ALA A 8 0.01 24.43 -3.04
CA ALA A 8 -1.06 23.62 -2.45
C ALA A 8 -0.60 23.02 -1.11
N PHE A 9 -1.48 23.04 -0.10
CA PHE A 9 -1.19 22.57 1.25
C PHE A 9 -0.80 21.08 1.33
N ARG A 10 -1.07 20.29 0.29
CA ARG A 10 -0.67 18.90 0.14
C ARG A 10 -0.30 18.63 -1.31
N VAL A 11 0.76 17.85 -1.54
CA VAL A 11 1.03 17.29 -2.86
C VAL A 11 -0.15 16.40 -3.25
N ALA A 12 -0.78 16.69 -4.38
CA ALA A 12 -1.90 15.91 -4.87
C ALA A 12 -1.42 14.50 -5.22
N GLN A 13 -2.10 13.48 -4.69
CA GLN A 13 -1.89 12.11 -5.13
C GLN A 13 -2.42 12.01 -6.56
N MET A 14 -1.55 11.58 -7.48
CA MET A 14 -1.88 11.42 -8.89
C MET A 14 -2.36 9.99 -9.15
N ASP A 15 -3.26 9.83 -10.11
CA ASP A 15 -3.64 8.52 -10.60
C ASP A 15 -2.52 7.94 -11.46
N LEU A 16 -2.05 6.74 -11.07
CA LEU A 16 -1.00 6.01 -11.76
C LEU A 16 -1.56 4.73 -12.38
N ALA A 17 -1.18 4.48 -13.62
CA ALA A 17 -1.46 3.23 -14.31
C ALA A 17 -0.21 2.34 -14.38
N ILE A 18 -0.43 1.03 -14.48
CA ILE A 18 0.65 0.06 -14.71
C ILE A 18 1.27 0.34 -16.07
N CYS A 19 2.60 0.45 -16.13
CA CYS A 19 3.31 0.64 -17.38
C CYS A 19 3.03 -0.53 -18.35
N PRO A 20 2.51 -0.27 -19.57
CA PRO A 20 2.16 -1.34 -20.50
C PRO A 20 3.38 -2.10 -21.03
N ALA A 21 4.55 -1.45 -21.13
CA ALA A 21 5.75 -2.08 -21.67
C ALA A 21 6.39 -3.10 -20.73
N CYS A 22 6.52 -2.79 -19.44
CA CYS A 22 7.09 -3.72 -18.46
C CYS A 22 6.04 -4.48 -17.63
N ARG A 23 4.76 -4.13 -17.78
CA ARG A 23 3.63 -4.67 -17.01
C ARG A 23 3.83 -4.52 -15.51
N GLY A 24 4.35 -3.37 -15.09
CA GLY A 24 4.59 -3.05 -13.68
C GLY A 24 5.86 -3.63 -13.08
N ARG A 25 6.62 -4.43 -13.82
CA ARG A 25 7.84 -5.08 -13.30
C ARG A 25 9.05 -4.16 -13.18
N ALA A 26 8.95 -2.92 -13.69
CA ALA A 26 10.07 -1.96 -13.81
C ALA A 26 11.26 -2.44 -14.68
N MET A 27 11.24 -3.68 -15.16
CA MET A 27 12.29 -4.31 -15.95
C MET A 27 11.72 -4.97 -17.20
N ILE A 28 12.52 -5.03 -18.25
CA ILE A 28 12.22 -5.70 -19.52
C ILE A 28 13.32 -6.73 -19.77
N LYS A 29 12.94 -7.88 -20.32
CA LYS A 29 13.89 -8.93 -20.70
C LYS A 29 14.51 -8.58 -22.05
N GLY A 30 15.81 -8.31 -22.06
CA GLY A 30 16.61 -8.24 -23.28
C GLY A 30 16.96 -9.63 -23.79
N VAL A 31 17.83 -9.69 -24.81
CA VAL A 31 18.29 -10.96 -25.39
C VAL A 31 19.10 -11.78 -24.38
N PHE A 32 19.89 -11.11 -23.53
CA PHE A 32 20.84 -11.78 -22.63
C PHE A 32 20.67 -11.45 -21.14
N HIS A 33 19.99 -10.35 -20.80
CA HIS A 33 19.84 -9.88 -19.42
C HIS A 33 18.58 -9.04 -19.24
N GLU A 34 18.19 -8.79 -18.00
CA GLU A 34 17.14 -7.83 -17.67
C GLU A 34 17.67 -6.40 -17.73
N MET A 35 16.89 -5.51 -18.33
CA MET A 35 17.19 -4.09 -18.44
C MET A 35 16.11 -3.29 -17.73
N THR A 36 16.46 -2.13 -17.19
CA THR A 36 15.48 -1.22 -16.62
C THR A 36 14.52 -0.71 -17.70
N CYS A 37 13.24 -0.62 -17.36
CA CYS A 37 12.23 -0.10 -18.27
C CYS A 37 12.31 1.42 -18.35
N VAL A 38 12.91 1.94 -19.42
CA VAL A 38 13.07 3.39 -19.66
C VAL A 38 11.72 4.12 -19.83
N GLN A 39 10.69 3.45 -20.35
CA GLN A 39 9.37 4.03 -20.58
C GLN A 39 8.59 4.37 -19.30
N CYS A 40 9.06 3.91 -18.14
CA CYS A 40 8.44 4.23 -16.85
C CYS A 40 9.46 4.65 -15.80
N ASN A 41 10.66 5.08 -16.23
CA ASN A 41 11.77 5.42 -15.32
C ASN A 41 12.03 4.32 -14.28
N ALA A 42 11.99 3.06 -14.71
CA ALA A 42 12.18 1.88 -13.86
C ALA A 42 11.27 1.83 -12.61
N SER A 43 10.07 2.40 -12.67
CA SER A 43 9.11 2.34 -11.56
C SER A 43 8.01 1.30 -11.73
N GLY A 44 7.72 0.92 -12.98
CA GLY A 44 6.53 0.13 -13.31
C GLY A 44 5.25 0.95 -13.43
N TRP A 45 5.31 2.27 -13.26
CA TRP A 45 4.14 3.16 -13.26
C TRP A 45 4.27 4.31 -14.27
N VAL A 46 3.14 4.70 -14.85
CA VAL A 46 2.98 5.85 -15.74
C VAL A 46 1.78 6.68 -15.31
N ALA A 47 1.66 7.90 -15.80
CA ALA A 47 0.49 8.74 -15.50
C ALA A 47 -0.76 8.08 -16.12
N ALA A 48 -1.83 7.91 -15.34
CA ALA A 48 -3.01 7.20 -15.82
C ALA A 48 -3.72 7.92 -16.97
N GLU A 49 -3.70 9.26 -16.96
CA GLU A 49 -4.37 10.08 -17.96
C GLU A 49 -3.65 10.05 -19.32
N THR A 50 -2.32 10.09 -19.33
CA THR A 50 -1.52 10.24 -20.56
C THR A 50 -0.82 8.96 -20.99
N GLY A 51 -0.57 8.03 -20.07
CA GLY A 51 0.28 6.86 -20.31
C GLY A 51 1.78 7.17 -20.33
N GLU A 52 2.17 8.42 -20.08
CA GLU A 52 3.56 8.89 -20.17
C GLU A 52 4.33 8.67 -18.84
N PRO A 53 5.67 8.54 -18.89
CA PRO A 53 6.50 8.50 -17.70
C PRO A 53 6.39 9.81 -16.91
N LEU A 54 6.33 9.69 -15.59
CA LEU A 54 6.34 10.87 -14.72
C LEU A 54 7.76 11.43 -14.59
N PRO A 55 7.91 12.76 -14.42
CA PRO A 55 9.16 13.36 -13.99
C PRO A 55 9.68 12.68 -12.71
N LEU A 56 10.98 12.44 -12.61
CA LEU A 56 11.58 11.63 -11.53
C LEU A 56 11.22 12.14 -10.13
N GLU A 57 11.27 13.44 -9.88
CA GLU A 57 10.93 14.03 -8.57
C GLU A 57 9.46 13.80 -8.19
N VAL A 58 8.56 13.92 -9.17
CA VAL A 58 7.12 13.65 -8.99
C VAL A 58 6.91 12.16 -8.76
N LEU A 59 7.55 11.32 -9.56
CA LEU A 59 7.47 9.86 -9.47
C LEU A 59 7.90 9.36 -8.09
N VAL A 60 9.04 9.82 -7.57
CA VAL A 60 9.55 9.45 -6.24
C VAL A 60 8.52 9.81 -5.16
N THR A 61 7.93 11.01 -5.25
CA THR A 61 6.92 11.45 -4.28
C THR A 61 5.66 10.58 -4.34
N GLN A 62 5.15 10.28 -5.55
CA GLN A 62 3.96 9.43 -5.72
C GLN A 62 4.21 7.99 -5.26
N LEU A 63 5.39 7.43 -5.53
CA LEU A 63 5.77 6.10 -5.06
C LEU A 63 5.89 6.04 -3.54
N SER A 64 6.48 7.06 -2.91
CA SER A 64 6.56 7.16 -1.45
C SER A 64 5.17 7.14 -0.80
N MET A 65 4.22 7.93 -1.33
CA MET A 65 2.85 7.94 -0.83
C MET A 65 2.17 6.57 -0.95
N ARG A 66 2.34 5.88 -2.08
CA ARG A 66 1.77 4.56 -2.32
C ARG A 66 2.37 3.49 -1.42
N LEU A 67 3.68 3.51 -1.22
CA LEU A 67 4.36 2.59 -0.31
C LEU A 67 3.83 2.76 1.12
N GLN A 68 3.76 3.99 1.62
CA GLN A 68 3.20 4.29 2.94
C GLN A 68 1.73 3.88 3.08
N ALA A 69 0.94 3.96 2.01
CA ALA A 69 -0.45 3.49 2.01
C ALA A 69 -0.52 1.96 2.08
N ALA A 70 0.29 1.26 1.30
CA ALA A 70 0.37 -0.20 1.30
C ALA A 70 0.86 -0.74 2.66
N GLU A 71 1.89 -0.15 3.25
CA GLU A 71 2.38 -0.51 4.59
C GLU A 71 1.30 -0.36 5.66
N ARG A 72 0.52 0.74 5.62
CA ARG A 72 -0.62 0.94 6.51
C ARG A 72 -1.70 -0.13 6.34
N GLN A 73 -2.00 -0.52 5.10
CA GLN A 73 -2.95 -1.60 4.81
C GLN A 73 -2.45 -2.95 5.33
N ILE A 74 -1.17 -3.27 5.10
CA ILE A 74 -0.54 -4.50 5.60
C ILE A 74 -0.61 -4.54 7.13
N GLU A 75 -0.30 -3.43 7.80
CA GLU A 75 -0.36 -3.35 9.26
C GLU A 75 -1.79 -3.55 9.79
N GLN A 76 -2.80 -3.00 9.11
CA GLN A 76 -4.21 -3.23 9.46
C GLN A 76 -4.61 -4.71 9.32
N LEU A 77 -4.10 -5.41 8.30
CA LEU A 77 -4.36 -6.83 8.08
C LEU A 77 -3.60 -7.74 9.05
N LYS A 78 -2.41 -7.33 9.50
CA LYS A 78 -1.61 -8.07 10.50
C LYS A 78 -2.19 -7.97 11.91
N ARG A 79 -2.94 -6.92 12.21
CA ARG A 79 -3.59 -6.79 13.52
C ARG A 79 -4.52 -8.00 13.70
N PRO A 80 -4.36 -8.77 14.79
CA PRO A 80 -5.26 -9.89 15.05
C PRO A 80 -6.68 -9.36 14.99
N ALA A 81 -7.54 -10.04 14.23
CA ALA A 81 -8.94 -9.69 14.15
C ALA A 81 -9.42 -9.51 15.59
N ARG A 82 -9.82 -8.29 15.96
CA ARG A 82 -10.41 -8.06 17.28
C ARG A 82 -11.61 -8.97 17.31
N MET A 83 -11.51 -10.08 18.04
CA MET A 83 -12.66 -10.91 18.34
C MET A 83 -13.68 -9.96 18.93
N THR A 84 -14.78 -9.78 18.21
CA THR A 84 -15.85 -8.85 18.56
C THR A 84 -17.12 -9.68 18.61
N GLY A 85 -17.92 -9.48 19.66
CA GLY A 85 -19.14 -10.25 19.90
C GLY A 85 -18.97 -11.50 20.79
N PRO A 86 -19.96 -12.40 20.83
CA PRO A 86 -20.04 -13.51 21.79
C PRO A 86 -18.85 -14.47 21.75
N ALA A 87 -18.14 -14.56 20.62
CA ALA A 87 -16.93 -15.38 20.46
C ALA A 87 -15.81 -15.00 21.44
N VAL A 88 -15.77 -13.75 21.91
CA VAL A 88 -14.86 -13.30 22.98
C VAL A 88 -15.16 -14.02 24.30
N ILE A 89 -16.44 -14.27 24.59
CA ILE A 89 -16.91 -14.87 25.84
C ILE A 89 -16.60 -16.37 25.85
N TYR A 90 -16.76 -17.06 24.71
CA TYR A 90 -16.46 -18.49 24.60
C TYR A 90 -14.96 -18.82 24.67
N ASN A 91 -14.09 -17.88 24.27
CA ASN A 91 -12.63 -18.02 24.35
C ASN A 91 -12.02 -17.44 25.63
N GLN A 92 -12.84 -16.94 26.56
CA GLN A 92 -12.38 -16.49 27.87
C GLN A 92 -12.64 -17.55 28.92
N ASN A 93 -11.69 -17.72 29.85
CA ASN A 93 -11.87 -18.62 30.98
C ASN A 93 -13.11 -18.19 31.78
N ASN A 94 -13.97 -19.15 32.11
CA ASN A 94 -15.20 -18.88 32.84
C ASN A 94 -14.86 -18.46 34.27
N ARG A 95 -14.87 -17.15 34.54
CA ARG A 95 -14.64 -16.57 35.87
C ARG A 95 -15.92 -16.40 36.70
N ARG A 96 -17.08 -16.82 36.20
CA ARG A 96 -18.34 -16.75 36.95
C ARG A 96 -18.46 -17.99 37.84
N GLY A 97 -18.15 -17.82 39.12
CA GLY A 97 -18.31 -18.86 40.17
C GLY A 97 -17.09 -18.97 41.09
N ALA A 98 -17.28 -19.54 42.28
CA ALA A 98 -16.18 -19.85 43.20
C ALA A 98 -15.32 -20.99 42.59
N GLY A 99 -14.10 -20.67 42.16
CA GLY A 99 -13.14 -21.64 41.62
C GLY A 99 -13.11 -21.76 40.10
N GLY A 100 -13.28 -20.66 39.36
CA GLY A 100 -13.32 -20.60 37.88
C GLY A 100 -12.47 -21.64 37.15
N SER A 101 -13.08 -22.38 36.23
CA SER A 101 -12.43 -23.47 35.52
C SER A 101 -11.51 -22.96 34.42
N ASN A 102 -10.26 -23.44 34.41
CA ASN A 102 -9.32 -23.27 33.30
C ASN A 102 -9.30 -24.59 32.52
N TYR A 103 -9.65 -24.56 31.24
CA TYR A 103 -9.48 -25.71 30.34
C TYR A 103 -8.21 -25.49 29.52
N THR A 104 -7.15 -26.22 29.85
CA THR A 104 -5.99 -26.45 28.98
C THR A 104 -6.12 -27.86 28.45
N GLY A 105 -6.57 -28.02 27.21
CA GLY A 105 -6.57 -29.31 26.54
C GLY A 105 -5.14 -29.71 26.22
N ASP A 106 -4.67 -30.79 26.84
CA ASP A 106 -3.40 -31.46 26.56
C ASP A 106 -3.48 -32.35 25.30
#